data_AF-A0A7Y3M7S7-F1
#
_entry.id   AF-A0A7Y3M7S7-F1
#
_cell.length_a   1.000
_cell.length_b   1.000
_cell.length_c   1.000
_cell.angle_alpha   90.00
_cell.angle_beta   90.00
_cell.angle_gamma   90.00
#
_symmetry.space_group_name_H-M   'P 1'
#
loop_
_entity.id
_entity.type
_entity.pdbx_description
1 polymer ?
#
loop_
_entity_poly.entity_id
_entity_poly.type
_entity_poly.pdbx_seq_one_letter_code
_entity_poly.pdbx_strand_id
1 'polypeptide(L)' 'YNAKVVDYGPESLMLRVYGASEKLDAVIELLRPYGLLELVRSGKILMTRGVDPT' A
#
# COMPACT_ATOMS: atom_id res chain seq x y z
N TYR A 1 -8.47 3.97 -3.37
CA TYR A 1 -7.62 3.24 -2.40
C TYR A 1 -6.72 4.11 -1.49
N ASN A 2 -6.87 5.45 -1.38
CA ASN A 2 -5.91 6.31 -0.66
C ASN A 2 -4.44 6.05 -1.09
N ALA A 3 -4.25 5.70 -2.35
CA ALA A 3 -2.94 5.54 -2.94
C ALA A 3 -2.39 6.93 -3.27
N LYS A 4 -1.11 7.14 -3.00
CA LYS A 4 -0.39 8.36 -3.38
C LYS A 4 0.78 7.96 -4.26
N VAL A 5 0.88 8.60 -5.42
CA VAL A 5 2.10 8.57 -6.24
C VAL A 5 3.18 9.27 -5.44
N VAL A 6 4.27 8.55 -5.14
CA VAL A 6 5.41 9.09 -4.41
C VAL A 6 6.58 9.41 -5.33
N ASP A 7 6.68 8.70 -6.46
CA ASP A 7 7.68 8.94 -7.51
C ASP A 7 7.14 8.48 -8.87
N TYR A 8 7.61 9.10 -9.95
CA TYR A 8 7.25 8.72 -11.31
C TYR A 8 8.40 9.00 -12.29
N GLY A 9 8.59 8.08 -13.24
CA GLY A 9 9.52 8.21 -14.35
C GLY A 9 8.87 7.79 -15.67
N PRO A 10 9.62 7.80 -16.78
CA PRO A 10 9.10 7.45 -18.10
C PRO A 10 8.65 5.97 -18.20
N GLU A 11 9.31 5.08 -17.45
CA GLU A 11 9.10 3.63 -17.54
C GLU A 11 8.52 3.01 -16.26
N SER A 12 8.43 3.76 -15.16
CA SER A 12 8.01 3.23 -13.86
C SER A 12 7.27 4.26 -13.01
N LEU A 13 6.43 3.75 -12.10
CA LEU A 13 5.62 4.53 -11.18
C LEU A 13 5.70 3.91 -9.78
N MET A 14 6.02 4.70 -8.77
CA MET A 14 6.01 4.24 -7.38
C MET A 14 4.75 4.74 -6.66
N LEU A 15 4.00 3.79 -6.10
CA LEU A 15 2.77 4.05 -5.35
C LEU A 15 2.95 3.69 -3.88
N ARG A 16 2.49 4.56 -2.99
CA ARG A 16 2.32 4.26 -1.57
C ARG A 16 0.85 4.11 -1.24
N VAL A 17 0.48 3.03 -0.58
CA VAL A 17 -0.90 2.71 -0.22
C VAL A 17 -0.95 2.30 1.25
N TYR A 18 -1.98 2.75 1.96
CA TYR A 18 -2.23 2.38 3.34
C TYR A 18 -3.69 1.96 3.56
N GLY A 19 -3.89 1.04 4.50
CA GLY A 19 -5.20 0.56 4.93
C GLY A 19 -5.17 -0.88 5.42
N ALA A 20 -6.36 -1.45 5.58
CA ALA A 20 -6.54 -2.84 5.98
C ALA A 20 -5.97 -3.81 4.95
N SER A 21 -5.66 -5.03 5.38
CA SER A 21 -5.00 -6.04 4.53
C SER A 21 -5.77 -6.32 3.25
N GLU A 22 -7.09 -6.45 3.36
CA GLU A 22 -8.01 -6.78 2.26
C GLU A 22 -7.98 -5.70 1.18
N LYS A 23 -7.83 -4.44 1.59
CA LYS A 23 -7.68 -3.30 0.69
C LYS A 23 -6.33 -3.33 -0.03
N LEU A 24 -5.26 -3.70 0.66
CA LEU A 24 -3.93 -3.82 0.04
C LEU A 24 -3.91 -4.96 -0.99
N ASP A 25 -4.53 -6.09 -0.66
CA ASP A 25 -4.65 -7.25 -1.55
C ASP A 25 -5.41 -6.90 -2.82
N ALA A 26 -6.54 -6.19 -2.69
CA ALA A 26 -7.31 -5.70 -3.84
C ALA A 26 -6.48 -4.76 -4.75
N VAL A 27 -5.62 -3.91 -4.19
CA VAL A 27 -4.76 -3.04 -4.99
C VAL A 27 -3.69 -3.84 -5.73
N ILE A 28 -3.09 -4.83 -5.08
CA ILE A 28 -2.09 -5.70 -5.72
C ILE A 28 -2.71 -6.42 -6.91
N GLU A 29 -3.91 -6.99 -6.75
CA GLU A 29 -4.62 -7.65 -7.85
C GLU A 29 -4.97 -6.70 -9.01
N LEU A 30 -5.37 -5.46 -8.70
CA LEU A 30 -5.62 -4.44 -9.72
C LEU A 30 -4.35 -4.01 -10.47
N LEU A 31 -3.20 -4.07 -9.82
CA LEU A 31 -1.92 -3.66 -10.41
C LEU A 31 -1.20 -4.81 -11.13
N ARG A 32 -1.58 -6.07 -10.92
CA ARG A 32 -0.98 -7.24 -11.61
C ARG A 32 -0.86 -7.06 -13.13
N PRO A 33 -1.88 -6.57 -13.88
CA PRO A 33 -1.80 -6.45 -15.34
C PRO A 33 -0.75 -5.45 -15.82
N TYR A 34 -0.37 -4.49 -14.98
CA TYR A 34 0.60 -3.45 -15.33
C TYR A 34 2.05 -3.89 -15.11
N GLY A 35 2.27 -5.07 -14.50
CA GLY A 35 3.60 -5.55 -14.14
C GLY A 35 4.10 -4.89 -12.86
N LEU A 36 3.92 -5.60 -11.74
CA LEU A 36 4.55 -5.22 -10.47
C LEU A 36 6.04 -5.53 -10.54
N LEU A 37 6.86 -4.49 -10.69
CA LEU A 37 8.32 -4.61 -10.71
C LEU A 37 8.86 -4.99 -9.32
N GLU A 38 8.41 -4.27 -8.29
CA GLU A 38 8.83 -4.46 -6.91
C GLU A 38 7.65 -4.19 -5.96
N LEU A 39 7.59 -4.94 -4.85
CA LEU A 39 6.56 -4.78 -3.82
C LEU A 39 7.19 -4.90 -2.43
N VAL A 40 7.05 -3.84 -1.62
CA VAL A 40 7.40 -3.86 -0.21
C VAL A 40 6.14 -3.62 0.61
N ARG A 41 5.74 -4.61 1.41
CA ARG A 41 4.57 -4.56 2.28
C ARG A 41 5.00 -4.73 3.73
N SER A 42 4.67 -3.75 4.56
CA SER A 42 4.80 -3.90 6.02
C SER A 42 3.73 -4.85 6.56
N GLY A 43 4.03 -5.52 7.67
CA GLY A 43 3.03 -6.24 8.45
C GLY A 43 1.94 -5.32 9.01
N LYS A 44 0.95 -5.91 9.71
CA LYS A 44 -0.05 -5.12 10.43
C LYS A 44 0.64 -4.34 11.55
N ILE A 45 0.53 -3.02 11.48
CA ILE A 45 1.00 -2.11 12.54
C ILE A 45 -0.23 -1.66 13.29
N LEU A 46 -0.30 -1.99 14.58
CA LEU A 46 -1.37 -1.58 15.47
C LEU A 46 -0.82 -0.58 16.47
N MET A 47 -1.57 0.49 16.67
CA MET A 47 -1.31 1.47 17.71
C MET A 47 -2.65 1.80 18.36
N THR A 48 -2.70 1.78 19.68
CA THR A 48 -3.85 2.31 20.40
C THR A 48 -4.05 3.78 20.01
N ARG A 49 -5.31 4.19 19.88
CA ARG A 49 -5.64 5.59 19.66
C ARG A 49 -6.05 6.19 21.01
N GLY A 50 -5.26 7.14 21.51
CA GLY A 50 -5.53 7.78 22.80
C GLY A 50 -4.93 7.01 23.98
N VAL A 51 -5.53 7.15 25.16
CA VAL A 51 -5.01 6.59 26.43
C VAL A 51 -5.51 5.17 26.74
N ASP A 52 -6.35 4.58 25.88
CA ASP A 52 -6.89 3.26 26.14
C ASP A 52 -5.80 2.18 25.95
N PRO A 53 -5.41 1.44 27.00
CA PRO A 53 -4.38 0.42 26.87
C PRO A 53 -4.82 -0.66 25.88
N THR A 54 -3.88 -1.01 25.00
CA THR A 54 -4.03 -2.08 23.99
C THR A 54 -4.02 -3.45 24.65
#